data_AF-A0A2V8EES3-F1
#
_entry.id   AF-A0A2V8EES3-F1
#
_cell.length_a   1.000
_cell.length_b   1.000
_cell.length_c   1.000
_cell.angle_alpha   90.00
_cell.angle_beta   90.00
_cell.angle_gamma   90.00
#
_symmetry.space_group_name_H-M   'P 1'
#
loop_
_entity.id
_entity.type
_entity.pdbx_description
1 polymer ?
#
loop_
_entity_poly.entity_id
_entity_poly.type
_entity_poly.pdbx_seq_one_letter_code
_entity_poly.pdbx_strand_id
1 'polypeptide(L)'
;MRTIKTTNGAPVDLDGDLLSIMEALYQEVTAKRELERSFEDIVKEIHHLIDQMSDAERRTYLAESLFLNTVKYENDKLEAYMKKLTKK
;
A
#
# COMPACT_ATOMS: atom_id res chain seq x y z
N MET A 1 2.98 19.73 1.32
CA MET A 1 2.32 18.48 0.91
C MET A 1 2.16 18.54 -0.59
N ARG A 2 2.64 17.53 -1.30
CA ARG A 2 2.64 17.47 -2.76
C ARG A 2 1.57 16.47 -3.19
N THR A 3 0.93 16.68 -4.32
CA THR A 3 -0.09 15.76 -4.84
C THR A 3 0.44 15.08 -6.10
N ILE A 4 0.28 13.76 -6.19
CA ILE A 4 0.53 12.96 -7.39
C ILE A 4 -0.80 12.43 -7.92
N LYS A 5 -0.78 11.76 -9.07
CA LYS A 5 -2.00 11.24 -9.68
C LYS A 5 -1.89 9.76 -10.01
N THR A 6 -2.99 9.04 -9.89
CA THR A 6 -3.14 7.71 -10.46
C THR A 6 -3.16 7.79 -12.00
N THR A 7 -3.07 6.64 -12.67
CA THR A 7 -3.14 6.55 -14.13
C THR A 7 -4.45 7.17 -14.68
N ASN A 8 -5.58 7.01 -13.98
CA ASN A 8 -6.85 7.64 -14.36
C ASN A 8 -7.02 9.08 -13.81
N GLY A 9 -5.99 9.67 -13.22
CA GLY A 9 -5.97 11.06 -12.81
C GLY A 9 -6.55 11.35 -11.43
N ALA A 10 -6.83 10.34 -10.61
CA ALA A 10 -7.27 10.54 -9.23
C ALA A 10 -6.11 11.13 -8.41
N PRO A 11 -6.33 12.21 -7.64
CA PRO A 11 -5.28 12.82 -6.84
C PRO A 11 -4.93 11.93 -5.64
N VAL A 12 -3.63 11.88 -5.31
CA VAL A 12 -3.10 11.23 -4.10
C VAL A 12 -2.19 12.22 -3.40
N ASP A 13 -2.50 12.53 -2.16
CA ASP A 13 -1.70 13.46 -1.36
C ASP A 13 -0.50 12.73 -0.75
N LEU A 14 0.68 13.33 -0.93
CA LEU A 14 1.92 12.89 -0.31
C LEU A 14 2.09 13.62 1.02
N ASP A 15 1.41 13.09 2.03
CA ASP A 15 1.36 13.55 3.42
C ASP A 15 2.39 12.84 4.32
N GLY A 16 3.05 11.80 3.80
CA GLY A 16 3.93 10.91 4.55
C GLY A 16 3.26 9.64 5.08
N ASP A 17 1.93 9.51 4.96
CA ASP A 17 1.16 8.35 5.40
C ASP A 17 0.87 7.40 4.22
N LEU A 18 1.36 6.16 4.32
CA LEU A 18 1.20 5.16 3.27
C LEU A 18 -0.27 4.77 3.05
N LEU A 19 -1.15 4.97 4.03
CA LEU A 19 -2.55 4.60 3.94
C LEU A 19 -3.27 5.35 2.80
N SER A 20 -2.97 6.64 2.61
CA SER A 20 -3.50 7.46 1.51
C SER A 20 -3.15 6.87 0.14
N ILE A 21 -1.93 6.35 -0.02
CA ILE A 21 -1.49 5.67 -1.25
C ILE A 21 -2.20 4.32 -1.42
N MET A 22 -2.34 3.55 -0.34
CA MET A 22 -2.99 2.24 -0.36
C MET A 22 -4.48 2.35 -0.72
N GLU A 23 -5.17 3.35 -0.19
CA GLU A 23 -6.57 3.63 -0.52
C GLU A 23 -6.73 4.02 -1.98
N ALA A 24 -5.86 4.90 -2.50
CA ALA A 24 -5.86 5.26 -3.91
C ALA A 24 -5.66 4.04 -4.83
N LEU A 25 -4.69 3.18 -4.52
CA LEU A 25 -4.45 1.94 -5.25
C LEU A 25 -5.65 0.99 -5.19
N TYR A 26 -6.31 0.90 -4.02
CA TYR A 26 -7.51 0.09 -3.86
C TYR A 26 -8.66 0.63 -4.74
N GLN A 27 -8.95 1.92 -4.70
CA GLN A 27 -10.01 2.53 -5.52
C GLN A 27 -9.71 2.42 -7.01
N GLU A 28 -8.47 2.68 -7.40
CA GLU A 28 -8.06 2.68 -8.80
C GLU A 28 -8.09 1.29 -9.43
N VAL A 29 -7.61 0.27 -8.72
CA VAL A 29 -7.47 -1.09 -9.27
C VAL A 29 -8.62 -2.02 -8.87
N THR A 30 -9.26 -1.79 -7.72
CA THR A 30 -10.29 -2.70 -7.18
C THR A 30 -11.70 -2.19 -7.46
N ALA A 31 -11.98 -0.88 -7.32
CA ALA A 31 -13.33 -0.35 -7.52
C ALA A 31 -13.70 -0.17 -9.00
N LYS A 32 -12.72 0.08 -9.88
CA LYS A 32 -12.99 0.32 -11.31
C LYS A 32 -12.89 -0.90 -12.22
N ARG A 33 -12.14 -1.94 -11.84
CA ARG A 33 -11.90 -3.10 -12.72
C ARG A 33 -12.78 -4.32 -12.43
N GLU A 34 -13.67 -4.24 -11.43
CA GLU A 34 -14.70 -5.16 -10.91
C GLU A 34 -14.51 -6.70 -11.04
N LEU A 35 -13.86 -7.25 -12.07
CA LEU A 35 -13.60 -8.68 -12.28
C LEU A 35 -12.25 -9.06 -12.96
N GLU A 36 -11.43 -8.13 -13.45
CA GLU A 36 -10.12 -8.45 -14.11
C GLU A 36 -8.91 -7.84 -13.38
N ARG A 37 -8.82 -8.09 -12.07
CA ARG A 37 -7.68 -7.66 -11.25
C ARG A 37 -6.45 -8.52 -11.58
N SER A 38 -5.57 -8.06 -12.47
CA SER A 38 -4.26 -8.69 -12.62
C SER A 38 -3.26 -8.10 -11.63
N PHE A 39 -2.39 -8.95 -11.08
CA PHE A 39 -1.25 -8.51 -10.27
C PHE A 39 -0.39 -7.50 -11.02
N GLU A 40 -0.26 -7.68 -12.34
CA GLU A 40 0.51 -6.80 -13.22
C GLU A 40 -0.04 -5.37 -13.23
N ASP A 41 -1.36 -5.19 -13.21
CA ASP A 41 -1.97 -3.85 -13.19
C ASP A 41 -1.69 -3.10 -11.88
N ILE A 42 -1.73 -3.80 -10.74
CA ILE A 42 -1.38 -3.22 -9.44
C ILE A 42 0.08 -2.77 -9.45
N VAL A 43 0.98 -3.63 -9.94
CA VAL A 43 2.41 -3.32 -10.01
C VAL A 43 2.69 -2.14 -10.94
N LYS A 44 2.04 -2.09 -12.11
CA LYS A 44 2.13 -0.95 -13.03
C LYS A 44 1.67 0.35 -12.36
N GLU A 45 0.55 0.31 -11.63
CA GLU A 45 0.04 1.50 -10.94
C GLU A 45 0.99 1.95 -9.82
N ILE A 46 1.54 1.01 -9.05
CA ILE A 46 2.57 1.32 -8.04
C ILE A 46 3.78 2.00 -8.68
N HIS A 47 4.30 1.48 -9.79
CA HIS A 47 5.41 2.11 -10.50
C HIS A 47 5.05 3.51 -11.00
N HIS A 48 3.86 3.69 -11.56
CA HIS A 48 3.38 4.99 -12.00
C HIS A 48 3.36 6.03 -10.87
N LEU A 49 2.94 5.65 -9.66
CA LEU A 49 2.97 6.53 -8.50
C LEU A 49 4.41 6.83 -8.04
N ILE A 50 5.28 5.81 -7.97
CA ILE A 50 6.69 5.94 -7.55
C ILE A 50 7.47 6.85 -8.49
N ASP A 51 7.21 6.79 -9.79
CA ASP A 51 7.90 7.60 -10.81
C ASP A 51 7.62 9.10 -10.63
N GLN A 52 6.49 9.45 -10.01
CA GLN A 52 6.15 10.84 -9.69
C GLN A 52 6.79 11.32 -8.39
N MET A 53 7.21 10.43 -7.50
CA MET A 53 7.81 10.78 -6.21
C MET A 53 9.27 11.22 -6.34
N SER A 54 9.69 12.14 -5.47
CA SER A 54 11.09 12.46 -5.24
C SER A 54 11.80 11.36 -4.44
N ASP A 55 13.13 11.34 -4.44
CA ASP A 55 13.89 10.36 -3.68
C ASP A 55 13.67 10.46 -2.17
N ALA A 56 13.40 11.65 -1.65
CA ALA A 56 13.05 11.84 -0.24
C ALA A 56 11.70 11.20 0.08
N GLU A 57 10.67 11.47 -0.74
CA GLU A 57 9.33 10.87 -0.58
C GLU A 57 9.40 9.34 -0.69
N ARG A 58 10.13 8.80 -1.67
CA ARG A 58 10.33 7.35 -1.83
C ARG A 58 10.95 6.70 -0.59
N ARG A 59 11.95 7.35 0.03
CA ARG A 59 12.58 6.85 1.26
C ARG A 59 11.60 6.84 2.43
N THR A 60 10.82 7.90 2.60
CA THR A 60 9.80 8.00 3.65
C THR A 60 8.76 6.90 3.51
N TYR A 61 8.16 6.75 2.33
CA TYR A 61 7.13 5.74 2.09
C TYR A 61 7.65 4.30 2.13
N LEU A 62 8.90 4.07 1.74
CA LEU A 62 9.53 2.75 1.92
C LEU A 62 9.70 2.42 3.40
N ALA A 63 10.15 3.38 4.21
CA ALA A 63 10.30 3.19 5.66
C ALA A 63 8.94 2.89 6.32
N GLU A 64 7.89 3.64 5.97
CA GLU A 64 6.53 3.39 6.42
C GLU A 64 6.02 1.99 6.02
N SER A 65 6.22 1.60 4.76
CA SER A 65 5.81 0.28 4.27
C SER A 65 6.46 -0.84 5.06
N LEU A 66 7.77 -0.74 5.31
CA LEU A 66 8.50 -1.74 6.09
C LEU A 66 8.03 -1.76 7.55
N PHE A 67 7.73 -0.61 8.14
CA PHE A 67 7.16 -0.53 9.48
C PHE A 67 5.81 -1.25 9.57
N LEU A 68 4.86 -0.92 8.70
CA LEU A 68 3.53 -1.54 8.68
C LEU A 68 3.59 -3.05 8.46
N ASN A 69 4.45 -3.50 7.53
CA ASN A 69 4.65 -4.93 7.28
C ASN A 69 5.28 -5.66 8.48
N THR A 70 6.17 -5.01 9.22
CA THR A 70 6.78 -5.57 10.44
C THR A 70 5.73 -5.75 11.54
N VAL A 71 4.95 -4.71 11.82
CA VAL A 71 3.84 -4.76 12.80
C VAL A 71 2.84 -5.84 12.42
N LYS A 72 2.46 -5.94 11.14
CA LYS A 72 1.56 -6.98 10.65
C LYS A 72 2.15 -8.38 10.86
N TYR A 73 3.42 -8.59 10.51
CA TYR A 73 4.09 -9.88 10.70
C TYR A 73 4.15 -10.30 12.17
N GLU A 74 4.45 -9.37 13.08
CA GLU A 74 4.46 -9.63 14.52
C GLU A 74 3.08 -10.03 15.03
N ASN A 75 2.03 -9.30 14.63
CA ASN A 75 0.65 -9.61 14.98
C ASN A 75 0.21 -10.99 14.46
N ASP A 76 0.48 -11.29 13.18
CA ASP A 76 0.15 -12.57 12.57
C ASP A 76 0.84 -13.74 13.32
N LYS A 77 2.08 -13.53 13.76
CA LYS A 77 2.85 -14.51 14.55
C LYS A 77 2.27 -14.70 15.95
N LEU A 78 1.92 -13.61 16.64
CA LEU A 78 1.30 -13.65 17.97
C LEU A 78 -0.05 -14.39 17.92
N GLU A 79 -0.88 -14.08 16.93
CA GLU A 79 -2.17 -14.75 16.74
C GLU A 79 -2.00 -16.27 16.52
N ALA A 80 -1.00 -16.65 15.71
CA ALA A 80 -0.66 -18.06 15.49
C ALA A 80 -0.22 -18.77 16.77
N TYR A 81 0.52 -18.09 17.66
CA TYR A 81 0.88 -18.64 18.97
C TYR A 81 -0.33 -18.78 19.89
N MET A 82 -1.20 -17.77 19.96
CA MET A 82 -2.42 -17.83 20.79
C MET A 82 -3.31 -19.00 20.38
N LYS A 83 -3.53 -19.21 19.08
CA LYS A 83 -4.31 -20.35 18.54
C LYS A 83 -3.75 -21.71 18.94
N LYS A 84 -2.43 -21.83 19.14
CA LYS A 84 -1.78 -23.07 19.61
C LYS A 84 -1.97 -23.27 21.12
N LEU A 85 -2.00 -22.19 21.90
CA LEU A 85 -2.21 -22.24 23.36
C LEU A 85 -3.66 -22.57 23.72
N THR A 86 -4.65 -22.05 22.98
CA THR A 86 -6.08 -22.31 23.20
C THR A 86 -6.56 -23.68 22.70
N LYS A 87 -5.72 -24.42 21.96
CA LYS A 87 -6.02 -25.79 21.49
C LYS A 87 -5.57 -26.88 22.47
N LYS A 88 -5.03 -26.50 23.63
CA LYS A 88 -4.68 -27.39 24.75
C LYS A 88 -5.72 -27.25 25.85
#